data_AF-A0AB39XCG2-F1
#
_entry.id   AF-A0AB39XCG2-F1
#
_cell.length_a   1.000
_cell.length_b   1.000
_cell.length_c   1.000
_cell.angle_alpha   90.00
_cell.angle_beta   90.00
_cell.angle_gamma   90.00
#
_symmetry.space_group_name_H-M   'P 1'
#
loop_
_entity.id
_entity.type
_entity.pdbx_description
1 polymer ?
#
loop_
_entity_poly.entity_id
_entity_poly.type
_entity_poly.pdbx_seq_one_letter_code
_entity_poly.pdbx_strand_id
1 'polypeptide(L)'
;MIVEINPPHGARIKAMQGVIATAPDGSRWILHGGRMSILRAHISEDQFDRSSSMKRVDVRFSDGSIAKYLPVANIDTSFRMLQDQMWAFVAECRRVRVHYSLGAAAAKQDQAVLNAEKSFPEPVGSYHVGPQAARKVKRQHGPVWHALVALLDGLNVRHSNSRVGRWGPDLRTIGNTPILFEIKVTPDASDIQRGIGQLFLYEKLLGRSHRKILVLPRRANDLDR
;
A
#
# COMPACT_ATOMS: atom_id res chain seq x y z
N MET A 1 -28.18 16.67 15.88
CA MET A 1 -26.95 17.48 15.81
C MET A 1 -27.03 18.31 14.54
N ILE A 2 -26.91 19.63 14.63
CA ILE A 2 -26.99 20.56 13.50
C ILE A 2 -25.63 21.24 13.40
N VAL A 3 -24.99 21.19 12.24
CA VAL A 3 -23.64 21.76 11.99
C VAL A 3 -23.73 22.81 10.87
N GLU A 4 -22.88 23.85 10.88
CA GLU A 4 -22.94 25.02 9.98
C GLU A 4 -21.75 25.10 9.02
N ILE A 5 -21.96 25.29 7.70
CA ILE A 5 -20.88 25.33 6.70
C ILE A 5 -20.44 26.76 6.37
N ASN A 6 -19.11 26.98 6.27
CA ASN A 6 -18.49 28.20 5.71
C ASN A 6 -17.62 27.89 4.46
N PRO A 7 -18.18 27.62 3.26
CA PRO A 7 -17.43 27.64 2.00
C PRO A 7 -17.32 29.08 1.46
N PRO A 8 -16.46 29.38 0.46
CA PRO A 8 -16.24 30.76 -0.03
C PRO A 8 -17.48 31.50 -0.54
N HIS A 9 -18.63 30.83 -0.70
CA HIS A 9 -19.90 31.42 -1.13
C HIS A 9 -21.10 31.20 -0.19
N GLY A 10 -20.96 30.48 0.94
CA GLY A 10 -22.04 30.26 1.92
C GLY A 10 -23.25 29.41 1.47
N ALA A 11 -23.61 29.47 0.19
CA ALA A 11 -24.79 28.84 -0.39
C ALA A 11 -24.58 27.36 -0.74
N ARG A 12 -25.68 26.59 -0.76
CA ARG A 12 -25.67 25.17 -1.14
C ARG A 12 -25.45 24.98 -2.64
N ILE A 13 -24.29 24.44 -3.02
CA ILE A 13 -24.00 24.03 -4.41
C ILE A 13 -24.32 22.55 -4.58
N LYS A 14 -25.40 22.20 -5.31
CA LYS A 14 -25.86 20.81 -5.49
C LYS A 14 -24.81 19.87 -6.11
N ALA A 15 -23.88 20.40 -6.91
CA ALA A 15 -22.81 19.62 -7.53
C ALA A 15 -21.68 19.26 -6.54
N MET A 16 -21.54 20.02 -5.45
CA MET A 16 -20.43 19.87 -4.50
C MET A 16 -20.76 18.77 -3.48
N GLN A 17 -19.93 17.73 -3.46
CA GLN A 17 -20.11 16.59 -2.55
C GLN A 17 -19.37 16.77 -1.22
N GLY A 18 -18.23 17.45 -1.20
CA GLY A 18 -17.47 17.71 0.02
C GLY A 18 -17.80 19.07 0.61
N VAL A 19 -18.01 19.14 1.92
CA VAL A 19 -18.23 20.39 2.65
C VAL A 19 -17.48 20.37 3.98
N ILE A 20 -17.16 21.56 4.53
CA ILE A 20 -16.61 21.71 5.88
C ILE A 20 -17.66 22.42 6.74
N ALA A 21 -18.02 21.83 7.87
CA ALA A 21 -18.99 22.39 8.79
C ALA A 21 -18.42 22.54 10.21
N THR A 22 -18.95 23.49 10.96
CA THR A 22 -18.66 23.72 12.37
C THR A 22 -19.78 23.10 13.19
N ALA A 23 -19.42 22.24 14.15
CA ALA A 23 -20.35 21.64 15.09
C ALA A 23 -20.68 22.60 16.24
N PRO A 24 -21.73 22.33 17.03
CA PRO A 24 -22.13 23.21 18.14
C PRO A 24 -21.04 23.42 19.21
N ASP A 25 -20.09 22.51 19.33
CA ASP A 25 -18.94 22.59 20.22
C ASP A 25 -17.77 23.42 19.63
N GLY A 26 -17.97 24.02 18.45
CA GLY A 26 -16.95 24.79 17.73
C GLY A 26 -15.99 23.95 16.89
N SER A 27 -16.07 22.61 16.94
CA SER A 27 -15.19 21.75 16.16
C SER A 27 -15.54 21.73 14.68
N ARG A 28 -14.54 21.66 13.81
CA ARG A 28 -14.70 21.65 12.36
C ARG A 28 -14.64 20.23 11.83
N TRP A 29 -15.53 19.92 10.89
CA TRP A 29 -15.73 18.60 10.33
C TRP A 29 -15.75 18.64 8.81
N ILE A 30 -15.07 17.69 8.18
CA ILE A 30 -15.25 17.36 6.77
C ILE A 30 -16.47 16.44 6.66
N LEU A 31 -17.36 16.75 5.73
CA LEU A 31 -18.57 15.97 5.45
C LEU A 31 -18.67 15.66 3.95
N HIS A 32 -19.39 14.59 3.60
CA HIS A 32 -19.57 14.13 2.21
C HIS A 32 -21.03 13.84 1.86
N GLY A 33 -21.46 14.22 0.65
CA GLY A 33 -22.84 14.08 0.17
C GLY A 33 -23.25 12.64 -0.17
N GLY A 34 -22.29 11.71 -0.21
CA GLY A 34 -22.54 10.27 -0.35
C GLY A 34 -22.76 9.79 -1.79
N ARG A 35 -22.69 10.66 -2.80
CA ARG A 35 -22.70 10.21 -4.20
C ARG A 35 -21.33 9.70 -4.60
N MET A 36 -21.30 8.61 -5.36
CA MET A 36 -20.05 8.04 -5.87
C MET A 36 -20.17 7.63 -7.33
N SER A 37 -19.09 7.80 -8.09
CA SER A 37 -18.98 7.25 -9.43
C SER A 37 -18.26 5.90 -9.40
N ILE A 38 -18.84 4.91 -10.08
CA ILE A 38 -18.25 3.60 -10.33
C ILE A 38 -18.12 3.37 -11.84
N LEU A 39 -17.40 2.32 -12.24
CA LEU A 39 -17.20 2.07 -13.66
C LEU A 39 -18.57 1.85 -14.34
N ARG A 40 -18.93 2.76 -15.26
CA ARG A 40 -20.19 2.76 -16.04
C ARG A 40 -21.48 2.96 -15.24
N ALA A 41 -21.42 3.40 -13.98
CA ALA A 41 -22.61 3.71 -13.19
C ALA A 41 -22.35 4.76 -12.09
N HIS A 42 -23.43 5.25 -11.49
CA HIS A 42 -23.39 6.14 -10.33
C HIS A 42 -24.14 5.51 -9.16
N ILE A 43 -23.58 5.69 -7.96
CA ILE A 43 -24.20 5.35 -6.70
C ILE A 43 -24.83 6.64 -6.17
N SER A 44 -26.16 6.64 -6.05
CA SER A 44 -26.92 7.74 -5.47
C SER A 44 -26.78 7.77 -3.93
N GLU A 45 -27.27 8.86 -3.34
CA GLU A 45 -27.34 9.05 -1.89
C GLU A 45 -28.13 7.92 -1.21
N ASP A 46 -29.31 7.59 -1.74
CA ASP A 46 -30.17 6.53 -1.21
C ASP A 46 -29.57 5.12 -1.38
N GLN A 47 -28.77 4.92 -2.42
CA GLN A 47 -28.04 3.67 -2.63
C GLN A 47 -26.89 3.53 -1.64
N PHE A 48 -26.16 4.63 -1.41
CA PHE A 48 -25.14 4.68 -0.38
C PHE A 48 -25.75 4.37 0.99
N ASP A 49 -26.84 5.06 1.37
CA ASP A 49 -27.46 4.91 2.68
C ASP A 49 -28.05 3.50 2.92
N ARG A 50 -28.55 2.84 1.88
CA ARG A 50 -29.04 1.44 1.96
C ARG A 50 -27.94 0.42 2.18
N SER A 51 -26.76 0.69 1.64
CA SER A 51 -25.63 -0.23 1.70
C SER A 51 -24.66 0.12 2.81
N SER A 52 -24.65 1.37 3.31
CA SER A 52 -23.77 1.90 4.34
C SER A 52 -24.32 1.74 5.76
N SER A 53 -23.40 1.58 6.72
CA SER A 53 -23.63 1.65 8.16
C SER A 53 -23.55 3.09 8.70
N MET A 54 -22.99 4.02 7.92
CA MET A 54 -22.83 5.42 8.32
C MET A 54 -24.18 6.13 8.34
N LYS A 55 -24.32 7.06 9.29
CA LYS A 55 -25.53 7.88 9.44
C LYS A 55 -25.23 9.31 9.04
N ARG A 56 -26.12 9.87 8.24
CA ARG A 56 -26.05 11.28 7.87
C ARG A 56 -26.45 12.17 9.04
N VAL A 57 -25.89 13.37 9.05
CA VAL A 57 -26.18 14.45 9.98
C VAL A 57 -26.82 15.62 9.23
N ASP A 58 -27.69 16.36 9.92
CA ASP A 58 -28.30 17.56 9.35
C ASP A 58 -27.28 18.70 9.35
N VAL A 59 -27.14 19.33 8.19
CA VAL A 59 -26.20 20.43 7.95
C VAL A 59 -26.97 21.65 7.49
N ARG A 60 -26.79 22.76 8.20
CA ARG A 60 -27.38 24.05 7.86
C ARG A 60 -26.38 24.88 7.06
N PHE A 61 -26.84 25.42 5.95
CA PHE A 61 -26.08 26.34 5.09
C PHE A 61 -26.42 27.79 5.45
N SER A 62 -25.58 28.74 5.04
CA SER A 62 -25.78 30.16 5.37
C SER A 62 -27.03 30.76 4.71
N ASP A 63 -27.53 30.13 3.62
CA ASP A 63 -28.79 30.46 2.97
C ASP A 63 -30.03 29.95 3.74
N GLY A 64 -29.83 29.35 4.93
CA GLY A 64 -30.88 28.78 5.76
C GLY A 64 -31.33 27.38 5.34
N SER A 65 -30.87 26.88 4.19
CA SER A 65 -31.22 25.53 3.74
C SER A 65 -30.58 24.46 4.62
N ILE A 66 -31.26 23.32 4.74
CA ILE A 66 -30.78 22.15 5.50
C ILE A 66 -30.65 20.97 4.54
N ALA A 67 -29.52 20.24 4.63
CA ALA A 67 -29.30 19.02 3.89
C ALA A 67 -28.51 17.99 4.70
N LYS A 68 -28.64 16.72 4.32
CA LYS A 68 -28.03 15.59 5.05
C LYS A 68 -26.71 15.18 4.43
N TYR A 69 -25.64 15.17 5.23
CA TYR A 69 -24.30 14.75 4.82
C TYR A 69 -23.74 13.67 5.73
N LEU A 70 -22.81 12.85 5.21
CA LEU A 70 -22.06 11.87 5.96
C LEU A 70 -20.89 12.55 6.69
N PRO A 71 -20.71 12.33 8.00
CA PRO A 71 -19.53 12.81 8.70
C PRO A 71 -18.31 12.01 8.27
N VAL A 72 -17.28 12.69 7.76
CA VAL A 72 -16.04 12.05 7.31
C VAL A 72 -15.00 12.09 8.44
N ALA A 73 -14.62 13.29 8.89
CA ALA A 73 -13.64 13.43 9.97
C ALA A 73 -13.71 14.80 10.64
N ASN A 74 -13.35 14.85 11.92
CA ASN A 74 -13.12 16.07 12.68
C ASN A 74 -11.68 16.54 12.42
N ILE A 75 -11.48 17.76 11.92
CA ILE A 75 -10.15 18.28 11.58
C ILE A 75 -9.45 18.96 12.75
N ASP A 76 -10.14 19.14 13.88
CA ASP A 76 -9.59 19.72 15.11
C ASP A 76 -9.16 18.64 16.12
N THR A 77 -9.23 17.35 15.74
CA THR A 77 -8.76 16.24 16.57
C THR A 77 -7.28 15.93 16.34
N SER A 78 -6.73 14.96 17.11
CA SER A 78 -5.35 14.51 16.91
C SER A 78 -5.14 13.90 15.52
N PHE A 79 -3.91 14.00 14.99
CA PHE A 79 -3.56 13.44 13.68
C PHE A 79 -3.96 11.96 13.53
N ARG A 80 -3.74 11.15 14.56
CA ARG A 80 -4.11 9.72 14.55
C ARG A 80 -5.62 9.53 14.44
N MET A 81 -6.41 10.26 15.23
CA MET A 81 -7.87 10.17 15.16
C MET A 81 -8.43 10.66 13.82
N LEU A 82 -7.84 11.72 13.25
CA LEU A 82 -8.19 12.21 11.91
C LEU A 82 -7.93 11.13 10.85
N GLN A 83 -6.77 10.47 10.91
CA GLN A 83 -6.44 9.35 10.00
C GLN A 83 -7.42 8.18 10.15
N ASP A 84 -7.73 7.79 11.39
CA ASP A 84 -8.65 6.67 11.66
C ASP A 84 -10.06 6.96 11.13
N GLN A 85 -10.55 8.20 11.31
CA GLN A 85 -11.85 8.64 10.80
C GLN A 85 -11.90 8.70 9.27
N MET A 86 -10.87 9.29 8.64
CA MET A 86 -10.72 9.30 7.18
C MET A 86 -10.68 7.89 6.60
N TRP A 87 -9.92 6.98 7.24
CA TRP A 87 -9.83 5.58 6.84
C TRP A 87 -11.18 4.88 6.97
N ALA A 88 -11.92 5.09 8.06
CA ALA A 88 -13.25 4.50 8.24
C ALA A 88 -14.21 4.88 7.10
N PHE A 89 -14.21 6.16 6.70
CA PHE A 89 -15.00 6.63 5.57
C PHE A 89 -14.57 6.01 4.24
N VAL A 90 -13.26 5.96 3.95
CA VAL A 90 -12.73 5.35 2.72
C VAL A 90 -13.05 3.85 2.64
N ALA A 91 -12.88 3.13 3.75
CA ALA A 91 -13.22 1.71 3.84
C ALA A 91 -14.71 1.48 3.58
N GLU A 92 -15.57 2.36 4.10
CA GLU A 92 -17.00 2.28 3.85
C GLU A 92 -17.35 2.56 2.37
N CYS A 93 -16.74 3.59 1.77
CA CYS A 93 -16.86 3.86 0.34
C CYS A 93 -16.42 2.66 -0.51
N ARG A 94 -15.34 1.97 -0.13
CA ARG A 94 -14.90 0.73 -0.79
C ARG A 94 -15.96 -0.36 -0.67
N ARG A 95 -16.50 -0.59 0.53
CA ARG A 95 -17.53 -1.60 0.76
C ARG A 95 -18.79 -1.35 -0.07
N VAL A 96 -19.26 -0.11 -0.11
CA VAL A 96 -20.42 0.32 -0.93
C VAL A 96 -20.13 0.14 -2.42
N ARG A 97 -18.93 0.52 -2.88
CA ARG A 97 -18.49 0.33 -4.27
C ARG A 97 -18.49 -1.15 -4.66
N VAL A 98 -17.90 -2.02 -3.85
CA VAL A 98 -17.85 -3.46 -4.09
C VAL A 98 -19.27 -4.04 -4.11
N HIS A 99 -20.16 -3.60 -3.21
CA HIS A 99 -21.55 -4.05 -3.18
C HIS A 99 -22.27 -3.80 -4.52
N TYR A 100 -22.16 -2.59 -5.07
CA TYR A 100 -22.83 -2.24 -6.33
C TYR A 100 -22.10 -2.73 -7.58
N SER A 101 -20.80 -3.04 -7.48
CA SER A 101 -20.00 -3.52 -8.62
C SER A 101 -20.02 -5.05 -8.74
N LEU A 102 -19.99 -5.77 -7.62
CA LEU A 102 -19.77 -7.22 -7.54
C LEU A 102 -20.82 -7.96 -6.68
N GLY A 103 -21.74 -7.23 -6.05
CA GLY A 103 -22.80 -7.79 -5.22
C GLY A 103 -22.48 -7.86 -3.71
N ALA A 104 -23.52 -8.14 -2.92
CA ALA A 104 -23.45 -8.12 -1.46
C ALA A 104 -22.51 -9.18 -0.86
N ALA A 105 -22.43 -10.37 -1.45
CA ALA A 105 -21.54 -11.44 -0.99
C ALA A 105 -20.07 -11.05 -1.12
N ALA A 106 -19.69 -10.48 -2.28
CA ALA A 106 -18.34 -9.95 -2.51
C ALA A 106 -17.99 -8.84 -1.53
N ALA A 107 -18.93 -7.92 -1.23
CA ALA A 107 -18.72 -6.86 -0.25
C ALA A 107 -18.48 -7.40 1.17
N LYS A 108 -19.19 -8.48 1.56
CA LYS A 108 -19.00 -9.13 2.87
C LYS A 108 -17.63 -9.81 2.97
N GLN A 109 -17.21 -10.50 1.91
CA GLN A 109 -15.88 -11.13 1.85
C GLN A 109 -14.77 -10.08 1.88
N ASP A 110 -14.91 -9.01 1.12
CA ASP A 110 -13.97 -7.89 1.07
C ASP A 110 -13.81 -7.20 2.44
N GLN A 111 -14.91 -7.04 3.18
CA GLN A 111 -14.87 -6.52 4.55
C GLN A 111 -14.18 -7.49 5.52
N ALA A 112 -14.36 -8.80 5.36
CA ALA A 112 -13.67 -9.80 6.17
C ALA A 112 -12.15 -9.75 5.96
N VAL A 113 -11.71 -9.56 4.71
CA VAL A 113 -10.29 -9.35 4.37
C VAL A 113 -9.76 -8.08 5.02
N LEU A 114 -10.44 -6.94 4.87
CA LEU A 114 -10.02 -5.68 5.50
C LEU A 114 -9.92 -5.78 7.03
N ASN A 115 -10.87 -6.46 7.66
CA ASN A 115 -10.85 -6.66 9.11
C ASN A 115 -9.68 -7.54 9.55
N ALA A 116 -9.31 -8.55 8.76
CA ALA A 116 -8.11 -9.35 9.00
C ALA A 116 -6.84 -8.51 8.83
N GLU A 117 -6.78 -7.64 7.81
CA GLU A 117 -5.64 -6.78 7.49
C GLU A 117 -5.44 -5.63 8.50
N LYS A 118 -6.51 -5.15 9.15
CA LYS A 118 -6.44 -4.16 10.25
C LYS A 118 -5.62 -4.65 11.47
N SER A 119 -5.23 -5.92 11.52
CA SER A 119 -4.48 -6.53 12.63
C SER A 119 -2.98 -6.20 12.64
N PHE A 120 -2.47 -5.42 11.68
CA PHE A 120 -1.06 -5.04 11.64
C PHE A 120 -0.88 -3.54 11.39
N PRO A 121 -1.05 -2.67 12.39
CA PRO A 121 -0.51 -1.32 12.28
C PRO A 121 1.00 -1.42 12.05
N GLU A 122 1.46 -0.97 10.88
CA GLU A 122 2.89 -0.86 10.60
C GLU A 122 3.51 0.06 11.67
N PRO A 123 4.57 -0.37 12.38
CA PRO A 123 5.14 0.42 13.45
C PRO A 123 5.64 1.76 12.89
N VAL A 124 5.03 2.85 13.36
CA VAL A 124 5.42 4.23 13.05
C VAL A 124 6.19 4.78 14.23
N GLY A 125 7.39 5.31 13.98
CA GLY A 125 8.27 5.92 14.99
C GLY A 125 9.72 5.45 14.86
N SER A 126 10.59 6.04 15.67
CA SER A 126 11.98 5.60 15.81
C SER A 126 12.07 4.58 16.96
N TYR A 127 12.79 3.49 16.73
CA TYR A 127 13.15 2.54 17.78
C TYR A 127 14.63 2.72 18.12
N HIS A 128 14.96 2.65 19.41
CA HIS A 128 16.35 2.62 19.85
C HIS A 128 16.88 1.19 19.72
N VAL A 129 17.91 1.02 18.90
CA VAL A 129 18.74 -0.20 18.91
C VAL A 129 19.87 0.04 19.89
N GLY A 130 19.84 -0.64 21.03
CA GLY A 130 20.93 -0.56 22.01
C GLY A 130 22.26 -1.11 21.46
N PRO A 131 23.39 -0.86 22.15
CA PRO A 131 24.68 -1.44 21.81
C PRO A 131 24.59 -2.96 21.71
N GLN A 132 24.85 -3.51 20.52
CA GLN A 132 24.87 -4.95 20.34
C GLN A 132 26.22 -5.49 20.82
N ALA A 133 26.21 -6.51 21.68
CA ALA A 133 27.41 -7.25 22.05
C ALA A 133 28.15 -7.73 20.79
N ALA A 134 29.49 -7.78 20.83
CA ALA A 134 30.30 -8.20 19.71
C ALA A 134 29.84 -9.58 19.21
N ARG A 135 29.39 -9.65 17.95
CA ARG A 135 28.96 -10.90 17.30
C ARG A 135 29.96 -11.26 16.24
N LYS A 136 30.36 -12.53 16.18
CA LYS A 136 31.19 -13.05 15.10
C LYS A 136 30.32 -13.27 13.86
N VAL A 137 30.32 -12.28 12.96
CA VAL A 137 29.59 -12.37 11.69
C VAL A 137 30.41 -13.16 10.67
N LYS A 138 29.92 -14.32 10.22
CA LYS A 138 30.52 -15.06 9.11
C LYS A 138 29.94 -14.54 7.80
N ARG A 139 30.76 -13.92 6.95
CA ARG A 139 30.35 -13.46 5.61
C ARG A 139 30.19 -14.65 4.68
N GLN A 140 28.95 -15.05 4.38
CA GLN A 140 28.64 -16.20 3.53
C GLN A 140 28.48 -15.84 2.04
N HIS A 141 28.30 -14.56 1.70
CA HIS A 141 28.05 -14.14 0.31
C HIS A 141 29.25 -14.39 -0.61
N GLY A 142 30.45 -14.01 -0.18
CA GLY A 142 31.69 -14.18 -0.95
C GLY A 142 31.94 -15.63 -1.41
N PRO A 143 31.88 -16.63 -0.52
CA PRO A 143 32.00 -18.04 -0.91
C PRO A 143 31.00 -18.48 -1.98
N VAL A 144 29.74 -18.06 -1.87
CA VAL A 144 28.70 -18.40 -2.88
C VAL A 144 29.00 -17.71 -4.21
N TRP A 145 29.42 -16.45 -4.17
CA TRP A 145 29.81 -15.71 -5.36
C TRP A 145 31.00 -16.37 -6.08
N HIS A 146 32.04 -16.76 -5.35
CA HIS A 146 33.19 -17.47 -5.92
C HIS A 146 32.81 -18.81 -6.54
N ALA A 147 31.94 -19.59 -5.88
CA ALA A 147 31.46 -20.85 -6.43
C ALA A 147 30.67 -20.65 -7.73
N LEU A 148 29.83 -19.61 -7.81
CA LEU A 148 29.09 -19.27 -9.02
C LEU A 148 30.02 -18.83 -10.17
N VAL A 149 31.02 -18.01 -9.87
CA VAL A 149 32.04 -17.59 -10.85
C VAL A 149 32.79 -18.80 -11.40
N ALA A 150 33.31 -19.67 -10.53
CA ALA A 150 34.02 -20.87 -10.92
C ALA A 150 33.17 -21.81 -11.81
N LEU A 151 31.87 -21.92 -11.51
CA LEU A 151 30.94 -22.70 -12.33
C LEU A 151 30.75 -22.09 -13.73
N LEU A 152 30.61 -20.76 -13.83
CA LEU A 152 30.47 -20.09 -15.13
C LEU A 152 31.77 -20.16 -15.93
N ASP A 153 32.93 -20.01 -15.28
CA ASP A 153 34.24 -20.18 -15.92
C ASP A 153 34.44 -21.59 -16.45
N GLY A 154 34.10 -22.61 -15.66
CA GLY A 154 34.14 -24.02 -16.09
C GLY A 154 33.22 -24.33 -17.28
N LEU A 155 32.15 -23.55 -17.46
CA LEU A 155 31.24 -23.62 -18.61
C LEU A 155 31.66 -22.70 -19.76
N ASN A 156 32.80 -22.01 -19.68
CA ASN A 156 33.25 -20.98 -20.63
C ASN A 156 32.20 -19.88 -20.89
N VAL A 157 31.38 -19.55 -19.89
CA VAL A 157 30.37 -18.49 -19.98
C VAL A 157 30.96 -17.17 -19.54
N ARG A 158 31.10 -16.24 -20.50
CA ARG A 158 31.54 -14.87 -20.21
C ARG A 158 30.58 -14.21 -19.23
N HIS A 159 31.13 -13.59 -18.19
CA HIS A 159 30.34 -12.97 -17.14
C HIS A 159 30.97 -11.66 -16.66
N SER A 160 30.22 -10.89 -15.87
CA SER A 160 30.62 -9.56 -15.37
C SER A 160 29.81 -9.23 -14.11
N ASN A 161 30.37 -8.41 -13.23
CA ASN A 161 29.68 -7.81 -12.08
C ASN A 161 29.64 -6.26 -12.18
N SER A 162 29.71 -5.73 -13.40
CA SER A 162 29.77 -4.28 -13.64
C SER A 162 28.50 -3.59 -13.14
N ARG A 163 28.68 -2.38 -12.60
CA ARG A 163 27.63 -1.54 -12.03
C ARG A 163 27.22 -0.41 -12.98
N VAL A 164 25.96 0.01 -12.87
CA VAL A 164 25.40 1.25 -13.44
C VAL A 164 25.21 2.23 -12.28
N GLY A 165 26.12 3.19 -12.14
CA GLY A 165 26.21 4.04 -10.95
C GLY A 165 26.48 3.21 -9.69
N ARG A 166 25.66 3.38 -8.64
CA ARG A 166 25.76 2.59 -7.41
C ARG A 166 25.12 1.21 -7.47
N TRP A 167 24.40 0.90 -8.55
CA TRP A 167 23.56 -0.29 -8.67
C TRP A 167 24.21 -1.31 -9.60
N GLY A 168 24.21 -2.58 -9.22
CA GLY A 168 24.63 -3.63 -10.14
C GLY A 168 24.32 -5.01 -9.58
N PRO A 169 24.09 -5.99 -10.46
CA PRO A 169 23.88 -7.37 -10.04
C PRO A 169 25.13 -7.92 -9.36
N ASP A 170 24.93 -8.94 -8.52
CA ASP A 170 26.06 -9.72 -8.01
C ASP A 170 26.85 -10.36 -9.15
N LEU A 171 26.14 -10.82 -10.19
CA LEU A 171 26.74 -11.32 -11.42
C LEU A 171 25.77 -11.23 -12.60
N ARG A 172 26.31 -11.11 -13.82
CA ARG A 172 25.56 -11.25 -15.06
C ARG A 172 26.36 -12.00 -16.12
N THR A 173 25.69 -12.71 -17.03
CA THR A 173 26.34 -13.30 -18.20
C THR A 173 26.32 -12.34 -19.40
N ILE A 174 27.28 -12.52 -20.31
CA ILE A 174 27.44 -11.74 -21.54
C ILE A 174 27.13 -12.65 -22.71
N GLY A 175 26.10 -12.32 -23.50
CA GLY A 175 25.71 -13.09 -24.68
C GLY A 175 24.35 -12.68 -25.21
N ASN A 176 23.77 -13.51 -26.08
CA ASN A 176 22.46 -13.26 -26.69
C ASN A 176 21.31 -13.41 -25.68
N THR A 177 21.43 -14.38 -24.76
CA THR A 177 20.46 -14.64 -23.69
C THR A 177 21.12 -14.39 -22.33
N PRO A 178 21.29 -13.12 -21.94
CA PRO A 178 22.04 -12.78 -20.74
C PRO A 178 21.22 -13.13 -19.50
N ILE A 179 21.92 -13.54 -18.46
CA ILE A 179 21.35 -13.94 -17.18
C ILE A 179 21.79 -12.94 -16.12
N LEU A 180 20.88 -12.54 -15.24
CA LEU A 180 21.17 -11.78 -14.02
C LEU A 180 21.10 -12.72 -12.82
N PHE A 181 22.11 -12.64 -11.96
CA PHE A 181 22.16 -13.34 -10.69
C PHE A 181 22.14 -12.33 -9.55
N GLU A 182 21.31 -12.60 -8.55
CA GLU A 182 21.32 -11.95 -7.25
C GLU A 182 21.42 -13.05 -6.19
N ILE A 183 22.37 -12.91 -5.26
CA ILE A 183 22.68 -13.89 -4.25
C ILE A 183 22.15 -13.39 -2.91
N LYS A 184 21.29 -14.18 -2.29
CA LYS A 184 20.88 -14.00 -0.89
C LYS A 184 21.32 -15.22 -0.10
N VAL A 185 21.94 -14.99 1.05
CA VAL A 185 22.50 -16.05 1.92
C VAL A 185 21.49 -16.54 2.96
N THR A 186 20.26 -16.05 2.89
CA THR A 186 19.15 -16.29 3.80
C THR A 186 17.89 -16.51 2.94
N PRO A 187 17.04 -17.50 3.26
CA PRO A 187 15.81 -17.76 2.53
C PRO A 187 14.62 -16.92 3.05
N ASP A 188 14.90 -15.83 3.78
CA ASP A 188 13.90 -15.00 4.43
C ASP A 188 13.06 -14.26 3.40
N ALA A 189 11.77 -14.07 3.70
CA ALA A 189 10.84 -13.39 2.80
C ALA A 189 11.34 -11.99 2.39
N SER A 190 11.96 -11.25 3.32
CA SER A 190 12.50 -9.92 3.04
C SER A 190 13.67 -9.94 2.06
N ASP A 191 14.56 -10.94 2.14
CA ASP A 191 15.69 -11.09 1.22
C ASP A 191 15.25 -11.56 -0.16
N ILE A 192 14.26 -12.46 -0.20
CA ILE A 192 13.63 -12.89 -1.46
C ILE A 192 12.99 -11.69 -2.17
N GLN A 193 12.16 -10.91 -1.47
CA GLN A 193 11.49 -9.75 -2.04
C GLN A 193 12.50 -8.71 -2.55
N ARG A 194 13.52 -8.39 -1.74
CA ARG A 194 14.60 -7.46 -2.14
C ARG A 194 15.34 -7.98 -3.36
N GLY A 195 15.72 -9.26 -3.35
CA GLY A 195 16.48 -9.87 -4.44
C GLY A 195 15.70 -9.88 -5.76
N ILE A 196 14.40 -10.20 -5.72
CA ILE A 196 13.51 -10.08 -6.89
C ILE A 196 13.47 -8.63 -7.38
N GLY A 197 13.23 -7.68 -6.48
CA GLY A 197 13.18 -6.25 -6.83
C GLY A 197 14.47 -5.75 -7.50
N GLN A 198 15.62 -6.17 -6.97
CA GLN A 198 16.94 -5.87 -7.53
C GLN A 198 17.11 -6.43 -8.95
N LEU A 199 16.72 -7.69 -9.19
CA LEU A 199 16.81 -8.31 -10.51
C LEU A 199 16.00 -7.56 -11.57
N PHE A 200 14.79 -7.11 -11.23
CA PHE A 200 13.97 -6.28 -12.13
C PHE A 200 14.56 -4.87 -12.33
N LEU A 201 15.08 -4.26 -11.27
CA LEU A 201 15.75 -2.96 -11.36
C LEU A 201 16.96 -3.00 -12.30
N TYR A 202 17.82 -4.02 -12.16
CA TYR A 202 19.01 -4.13 -12.99
C TYR A 202 18.68 -4.36 -14.46
N GLU A 203 17.67 -5.17 -14.77
CA GLU A 203 17.21 -5.33 -16.16
C GLU A 203 16.83 -3.98 -16.78
N LYS A 204 16.07 -3.16 -16.04
CA LYS A 204 15.69 -1.82 -16.48
C LYS A 204 16.90 -0.91 -16.68
N LEU A 205 17.84 -0.90 -15.74
CA LEU A 205 19.06 -0.08 -15.83
C LEU A 205 19.99 -0.51 -16.98
N LEU A 206 20.01 -1.80 -17.32
CA LEU A 206 20.83 -2.35 -18.40
C LEU A 206 20.17 -2.27 -19.78
N GLY A 207 18.91 -1.80 -19.84
CA GLY A 207 18.24 -1.48 -21.09
C GLY A 207 17.95 -2.67 -22.02
N ARG A 208 18.05 -3.91 -21.53
CA ARG A 208 17.80 -5.12 -22.32
C ARG A 208 17.23 -6.23 -21.45
N SER A 209 16.45 -7.11 -22.06
CA SER A 209 15.88 -8.27 -21.37
C SER A 209 16.96 -9.26 -20.91
N HIS A 210 16.79 -9.79 -19.71
CA HIS A 210 17.62 -10.81 -19.08
C HIS A 210 16.76 -11.91 -18.45
N ARG A 211 17.28 -13.14 -18.51
CA ARG A 211 16.79 -14.20 -17.63
C ARG A 211 17.24 -13.90 -16.21
N LYS A 212 16.35 -13.98 -15.23
CA LYS A 212 16.63 -13.57 -13.84
C LYS A 212 16.71 -14.82 -12.97
N ILE A 213 17.77 -14.93 -12.19
CA ILE A 213 17.99 -16.04 -11.26
C ILE A 213 18.29 -15.46 -9.88
N LEU A 214 17.47 -15.84 -8.91
CA LEU A 214 17.71 -15.57 -7.50
C LEU A 214 18.39 -16.81 -6.89
N VAL A 215 19.61 -16.65 -6.40
CA VAL A 215 20.39 -17.72 -5.75
C VAL A 215 20.11 -17.67 -4.26
N LEU A 216 19.60 -18.76 -3.71
CA LEU A 216 19.20 -18.90 -2.30
C LEU A 216 19.84 -20.14 -1.68
N PRO A 217 20.06 -20.14 -0.36
CA PRO A 217 20.39 -21.38 0.36
C PRO A 217 19.22 -22.35 0.29
N ARG A 218 19.53 -23.65 0.23
CA ARG A 218 18.54 -24.72 0.36
C ARG A 218 17.87 -24.63 1.73
N ARG A 219 16.54 -24.79 1.80
CA ARG A 219 15.83 -24.77 3.09
C ARG A 219 16.12 -26.06 3.84
N ALA A 220 16.22 -25.99 5.17
CA ALA A 220 16.51 -27.16 6.01
C ALA A 220 15.48 -28.30 5.83
N ASN A 221 14.24 -27.98 5.46
CA ASN A 221 13.17 -28.97 5.24
C ASN A 221 13.24 -29.70 3.89
N ASP A 222 14.19 -29.37 3.01
CA ASP A 222 14.36 -30.03 1.71
C ASP A 222 15.37 -31.19 1.76
N LEU A 223 15.73 -31.69 2.95
CA LEU A 223 16.66 -32.81 3.14
C LEU A 223 16.00 -34.20 3.15
N ASP A 224 14.66 -34.26 3.21
CA ASP A 224 13.88 -35.51 3.24
C ASP A 224 13.16 -35.84 1.91
N ARG A 225 13.67 -35.33 0.77
CA ARG A 225 13.18 -35.66 -0.58
C ARG A 225 14.32 -35.95 -1.54
#